data_AF-A0A7Y9G9D3-F1
#
_entry.id   AF-A0A7Y9G9D3-F1
#
_cell.length_a   1.000
_cell.length_b   1.000
_cell.length_c   1.000
_cell.angle_alpha   90.00
_cell.angle_beta   90.00
_cell.angle_gamma   90.00
#
_symmetry.space_group_name_H-M   'P 1'
#
loop_
_entity.id
_entity.type
_entity.pdbx_description
1 polymer ?
#
loop_
_entity_poly.entity_id
_entity_poly.type
_entity_poly.pdbx_seq_one_letter_code
_entity_poly.pdbx_strand_id
1 'polypeptide(L)'
;MLRSLEGEPSMPRIHATFLAAHILPPEFFGRRRDYIEAVRLWAGDAAVAGADSIDVYCDEGHFTAEEARALLLTGKRAGLKARMHACANERMGAAQVAAEVGCASADLLTQANDDDIKALAHAGVTATVCPGSSLNSSRAPAPVRQMLDRGVTVALGTDHNPGQCGITSMPLVIGLSVAMFGLSVTEALRAATLGGAAALRVGDRGSLAPGMLADIVLWDADHEGAFAWAFGLRALRVWRGGVPVQP
;
A
#
# COMPACT_ATOMS: atom_id res chain seq x y z
N MET A 1 -4.35 19.86 -6.60
CA MET A 1 -4.98 19.29 -7.81
C MET A 1 -5.54 17.88 -7.59
N LEU A 2 -4.85 16.97 -6.87
CA LEU A 2 -5.45 15.66 -6.51
C LEU A 2 -6.37 15.74 -5.28
N ARG A 3 -5.99 16.47 -4.23
CA ARG A 3 -6.86 16.64 -3.03
C ARG A 3 -8.19 17.32 -3.31
N SER A 4 -8.28 18.16 -4.34
CA SER A 4 -9.57 18.77 -4.71
C SER A 4 -10.61 17.74 -5.14
N LEU A 5 -10.18 16.56 -5.59
CA LEU A 5 -11.08 15.45 -5.88
C LEU A 5 -11.80 14.94 -4.62
N GLU A 6 -11.25 15.11 -3.41
CA GLU A 6 -11.94 14.71 -2.18
C GLU A 6 -13.24 15.47 -1.94
N GLY A 7 -13.38 16.65 -2.57
CA GLY A 7 -14.57 17.50 -2.53
C GLY A 7 -15.63 17.11 -3.57
N GLU A 8 -15.32 16.24 -4.52
CA GLU A 8 -16.30 15.74 -5.47
C GLU A 8 -17.29 14.79 -4.77
N PRO A 9 -18.60 14.86 -5.10
CA PRO A 9 -19.57 13.90 -4.63
C PRO A 9 -19.11 12.47 -4.94
N SER A 10 -19.32 11.53 -4.02
CA SER A 10 -18.92 10.11 -4.11
C SER A 10 -17.41 9.78 -4.08
N MET A 11 -16.51 10.78 -4.07
CA MET A 11 -15.08 10.47 -3.94
C MET A 11 -14.73 10.02 -2.51
N PRO A 12 -13.86 8.99 -2.35
CA PRO A 12 -13.35 8.60 -1.05
C PRO A 12 -12.38 9.67 -0.51
N ARG A 13 -11.96 9.50 0.75
CA ARG A 13 -10.77 10.22 1.24
C ARG A 13 -9.55 9.76 0.45
N ILE A 14 -8.68 10.70 0.10
CA ILE A 14 -7.52 10.47 -0.76
C ILE A 14 -6.25 10.68 0.05
N HIS A 15 -5.35 9.71 -0.03
CA HIS A 15 -3.97 9.86 0.38
C HIS A 15 -3.11 9.92 -0.89
N ALA A 16 -2.57 11.10 -1.19
CA ALA A 16 -1.85 11.33 -2.44
C ALA A 16 -0.38 10.94 -2.30
N THR A 17 0.13 10.11 -3.20
CA THR A 17 1.53 9.66 -3.19
C THR A 17 2.26 10.09 -4.44
N PHE A 18 3.43 10.69 -4.26
CA PHE A 18 4.36 11.03 -5.31
C PHE A 18 5.24 9.81 -5.65
N LEU A 19 5.00 9.20 -6.81
CA LEU A 19 5.72 8.03 -7.32
C LEU A 19 6.37 8.36 -8.68
N ALA A 20 7.26 9.35 -8.71
CA ALA A 20 8.03 9.64 -9.92
C ALA A 20 9.09 8.56 -10.19
N ALA A 21 9.67 7.99 -9.14
CA ALA A 21 10.62 6.88 -9.24
C ALA A 21 9.90 5.53 -9.41
N HIS A 22 8.97 5.47 -10.37
CA HIS A 22 8.30 4.24 -10.76
C HIS A 22 9.17 3.44 -11.75
N ILE A 23 9.63 4.11 -12.81
CA ILE A 23 10.54 3.56 -13.83
C ILE A 23 11.36 4.72 -14.41
N LEU A 24 12.54 4.42 -14.97
CA LEU A 24 13.32 5.43 -15.68
C LEU A 24 12.65 5.75 -17.03
N PRO A 25 12.22 6.99 -17.28
CA PRO A 25 11.61 7.35 -18.55
C PRO A 25 12.63 7.32 -19.71
N PRO A 26 12.21 7.01 -20.95
CA PRO A 26 13.11 6.85 -22.10
C PRO A 26 14.01 8.05 -22.39
N GLU A 27 13.55 9.27 -22.12
CA GLU A 27 14.29 10.51 -22.35
C GLU A 27 15.51 10.66 -21.43
N PHE A 28 15.60 9.82 -20.38
CA PHE A 28 16.70 9.78 -19.43
C PHE A 28 17.56 8.51 -19.54
N PHE A 29 17.42 7.71 -20.60
CA PHE A 29 18.34 6.61 -20.86
C PHE A 29 19.78 7.12 -21.01
N GLY A 30 20.73 6.48 -20.30
CA GLY A 30 22.11 6.96 -20.16
C GLY A 30 22.30 8.17 -19.24
N ARG A 31 21.20 8.75 -18.72
CA ARG A 31 21.18 9.96 -17.87
C ARG A 31 20.43 9.71 -16.55
N ARG A 32 20.52 8.49 -16.02
CA ARG A 32 19.87 8.06 -14.77
C ARG A 32 20.14 9.00 -13.60
N ARG A 33 21.39 9.47 -13.47
CA ARG A 33 21.76 10.44 -12.42
C ARG A 33 20.98 11.75 -12.53
N ASP A 34 20.84 12.30 -13.74
CA ASP A 34 20.09 13.53 -13.98
C ASP A 34 18.62 13.35 -13.56
N TYR A 35 18.04 12.17 -13.86
CA TYR A 35 16.67 11.87 -13.45
C TYR A 35 16.52 11.81 -11.93
N ILE A 36 17.45 11.16 -11.23
CA ILE A 36 17.43 11.08 -9.77
C ILE A 36 17.52 12.48 -9.14
N GLU A 37 18.39 13.36 -9.63
CA GLU A 37 18.47 14.73 -9.12
C GLU A 37 17.19 15.53 -9.43
N ALA A 38 16.56 15.32 -10.59
CA ALA A 38 15.27 15.93 -10.91
C ALA A 38 14.16 15.46 -9.95
N VAL A 39 14.06 14.15 -9.69
CA VAL A 39 13.09 13.59 -8.73
C VAL A 39 13.31 14.13 -7.32
N ARG A 40 14.56 14.34 -6.89
CA ARG A 40 14.86 14.96 -5.59
C ARG A 40 14.31 16.37 -5.47
N LEU A 41 14.41 17.17 -6.54
CA LEU A 41 13.85 18.53 -6.58
C LEU A 41 12.32 18.48 -6.56
N TRP A 42 11.72 17.65 -7.43
CA TRP A 42 10.26 17.49 -7.54
C TRP A 42 9.61 16.95 -6.27
N ALA A 43 10.32 16.20 -5.43
CA ALA A 43 9.80 15.74 -4.14
C ALA A 43 9.41 16.93 -3.23
N GLY A 44 10.17 18.03 -3.28
CA GLY A 44 9.82 19.28 -2.58
C GLY A 44 8.56 19.92 -3.16
N ASP A 45 8.50 20.05 -4.49
CA ASP A 45 7.33 20.60 -5.19
C ASP A 45 6.06 19.77 -4.94
N ALA A 46 6.19 18.44 -4.91
CA ALA A 46 5.10 17.52 -4.63
C ALA A 46 4.55 17.68 -3.21
N ALA A 47 5.43 17.89 -2.22
CA ALA A 47 5.03 18.20 -0.85
C ALA A 47 4.24 19.52 -0.79
N VAL A 48 4.73 20.58 -1.43
CA VAL A 48 4.02 21.87 -1.52
C VAL A 48 2.68 21.73 -2.25
N ALA A 49 2.59 20.88 -3.27
CA ALA A 49 1.36 20.59 -4.00
C ALA A 49 0.37 19.72 -3.19
N GLY A 50 0.78 19.21 -2.03
CA GLY A 50 -0.07 18.51 -1.07
C GLY A 50 0.00 16.99 -1.10
N ALA A 51 1.06 16.39 -1.65
CA ALA A 51 1.32 14.96 -1.51
C ALA A 51 1.51 14.57 -0.03
N ASP A 52 1.00 13.42 0.38
CA ASP A 52 1.15 12.87 1.72
C ASP A 52 2.40 11.98 1.85
N SER A 53 2.78 11.36 0.74
CA SER A 53 3.82 10.33 0.68
C SER A 53 4.72 10.46 -0.54
N ILE A 54 5.92 9.90 -0.41
CA ILE A 54 6.81 9.55 -1.52
C ILE A 54 6.94 8.03 -1.61
N ASP A 55 6.96 7.51 -2.83
CA ASP A 55 7.14 6.09 -3.12
C ASP A 55 8.24 5.90 -4.17
N VAL A 56 8.90 4.75 -4.12
CA VAL A 56 9.93 4.33 -5.06
C VAL A 56 9.73 2.85 -5.38
N TYR A 57 9.83 2.49 -6.65
CA TYR A 57 9.88 1.09 -7.06
C TYR A 57 11.33 0.60 -7.06
N CYS A 58 11.68 -0.19 -6.04
CA CYS A 58 13.00 -0.78 -5.87
C CYS A 58 12.96 -2.26 -6.28
N ASP A 59 13.35 -2.54 -7.52
CA ASP A 59 13.35 -3.86 -8.12
C ASP A 59 14.33 -3.91 -9.31
N GLU A 60 14.58 -5.11 -9.85
CA GLU A 60 15.34 -5.27 -11.08
C GLU A 60 14.68 -4.49 -12.23
N GLY A 61 15.50 -3.79 -13.03
CA GLY A 61 15.02 -2.91 -14.10
C GLY A 61 14.44 -1.56 -13.65
N HIS A 62 14.27 -1.34 -12.34
CA HIS A 62 13.75 -0.10 -11.76
C HIS A 62 14.86 0.64 -11.01
N PHE A 63 14.62 1.13 -9.79
CA PHE A 63 15.61 1.84 -8.98
C PHE A 63 16.37 0.87 -8.06
N THR A 64 17.65 1.14 -7.82
CA THR A 64 18.45 0.34 -6.90
C THR A 64 18.14 0.70 -5.44
N ALA A 65 18.54 -0.16 -4.50
CA ALA A 65 18.40 0.11 -3.07
C ALA A 65 19.07 1.43 -2.63
N GLU A 66 20.23 1.76 -3.21
CA GLU A 66 20.95 3.01 -2.90
C GLU A 66 20.16 4.24 -3.38
N GLU A 67 19.65 4.17 -4.61
CA GLU A 67 18.85 5.24 -5.21
C GLU A 67 17.53 5.43 -4.45
N ALA A 68 16.84 4.33 -4.15
CA ALA A 68 15.60 4.33 -3.38
C ALA A 68 15.80 4.96 -2.00
N ARG A 69 16.85 4.54 -1.28
CA ARG A 69 17.22 5.15 0.01
C ARG A 69 17.39 6.66 -0.11
N ALA A 70 18.16 7.12 -1.08
CA ALA A 70 18.45 8.54 -1.23
C ALA A 70 17.20 9.37 -1.60
N LEU A 71 16.32 8.83 -2.45
CA LEU A 71 15.07 9.46 -2.84
C LEU A 71 14.07 9.50 -1.69
N LEU A 72 13.85 8.39 -0.99
CA LEU A 72 12.96 8.33 0.17
C LEU A 72 13.41 9.26 1.30
N LEU A 73 14.72 9.32 1.59
CA LEU A 73 15.26 10.28 2.57
C LEU A 73 15.06 11.73 2.13
N THR A 74 15.09 12.01 0.83
CA THR A 74 14.79 13.34 0.30
C THR A 74 13.34 13.72 0.53
N GLY A 75 12.39 12.83 0.20
CA GLY A 75 10.97 13.10 0.47
C GLY A 75 10.68 13.25 1.98
N LYS A 76 11.33 12.46 2.85
CA LYS A 76 11.23 12.66 4.30
C LYS A 76 11.68 14.04 4.76
N ARG A 77 12.79 14.55 4.21
CA ARG A 77 13.25 15.93 4.49
C ARG A 77 12.25 16.99 4.01
N ALA A 78 11.46 16.70 2.98
CA ALA A 78 10.37 17.56 2.51
C ALA A 78 9.05 17.36 3.28
N GLY A 79 9.00 16.50 4.32
CA GLY A 79 7.81 16.24 5.12
C GLY A 79 6.90 15.13 4.60
N LEU A 80 7.29 14.42 3.55
CA LEU A 80 6.53 13.30 2.99
C LEU A 80 6.77 12.00 3.79
N LYS A 81 5.73 11.17 3.93
CA LYS A 81 5.88 9.82 4.48
C LYS A 81 6.49 8.90 3.41
N ALA A 82 7.61 8.27 3.72
CA ALA A 82 8.23 7.29 2.83
C ALA A 82 7.43 5.99 2.78
N ARG A 83 7.27 5.42 1.59
CA ARG A 83 6.70 4.10 1.29
C ARG A 83 7.44 3.52 0.09
N MET A 84 7.28 2.23 -0.20
CA MET A 84 8.13 1.60 -1.21
C MET A 84 7.49 0.35 -1.80
N HIS A 85 7.45 0.26 -3.13
CA HIS A 85 7.25 -1.01 -3.83
C HIS A 85 8.54 -1.83 -3.74
N ALA A 86 8.45 -3.01 -3.11
CA ALA A 86 9.61 -3.77 -2.67
C ALA A 86 9.49 -5.26 -2.98
N CYS A 87 10.58 -5.84 -3.49
CA CYS A 87 10.71 -7.29 -3.67
C CYS A 87 9.56 -7.92 -4.48
N ALA A 88 9.07 -7.23 -5.52
CA ALA A 88 7.96 -7.73 -6.33
C ALA A 88 8.44 -8.86 -7.25
N ASN A 89 9.63 -8.70 -7.83
CA ASN A 89 10.28 -9.68 -8.70
C ASN A 89 11.64 -10.10 -8.15
N GLU A 90 12.48 -9.17 -7.73
CA GLU A 90 13.78 -9.45 -7.15
C GLU A 90 13.94 -8.75 -5.80
N ARG A 91 14.61 -9.42 -4.86
CA ARG A 91 14.71 -8.94 -3.47
C ARG A 91 15.45 -7.60 -3.37
N MET A 92 16.58 -7.47 -4.06
CA MET A 92 17.39 -6.24 -4.21
C MET A 92 17.73 -5.46 -2.92
N GLY A 93 17.56 -6.06 -1.73
CA GLY A 93 17.68 -5.36 -0.44
C GLY A 93 16.59 -4.30 -0.20
N ALA A 94 15.49 -4.35 -0.96
CA ALA A 94 14.45 -3.34 -0.89
C ALA A 94 13.84 -3.28 0.52
N ALA A 95 13.31 -4.39 1.05
CA ALA A 95 12.68 -4.41 2.37
C ALA A 95 13.57 -3.86 3.51
N GLN A 96 14.88 -4.08 3.44
CA GLN A 96 15.89 -3.54 4.37
C GLN A 96 15.93 -2.03 4.28
N VAL A 97 15.97 -1.47 3.07
CA VAL A 97 15.91 -0.03 2.86
C VAL A 97 14.63 0.55 3.46
N ALA A 98 13.47 -0.10 3.28
CA ALA A 98 12.23 0.37 3.89
C ALA A 98 12.30 0.37 5.43
N ALA A 99 12.84 -0.70 6.02
CA ALA A 99 13.04 -0.79 7.46
C ALA A 99 14.00 0.31 7.97
N GLU A 100 15.16 0.47 7.34
CA GLU A 100 16.19 1.44 7.73
C GLU A 100 15.73 2.91 7.56
N VAL A 101 14.98 3.21 6.49
CA VAL A 101 14.38 4.53 6.28
C VAL A 101 13.20 4.76 7.23
N GLY A 102 12.62 3.70 7.79
CA GLY A 102 11.40 3.76 8.59
C GLY A 102 10.20 4.18 7.74
N CYS A 103 9.97 3.46 6.64
CA CYS A 103 8.81 3.65 5.77
C CYS A 103 7.48 3.41 6.52
N ALA A 104 6.41 4.02 6.03
CA ALA A 104 5.05 3.74 6.47
C ALA A 104 4.62 2.33 6.04
N SER A 105 4.92 1.97 4.80
CA SER A 105 4.72 0.63 4.26
C SER A 105 5.85 0.19 3.33
N ALA A 106 5.97 -1.13 3.19
CA ALA A 106 6.64 -1.81 2.09
C ALA A 106 5.60 -2.69 1.39
N ASP A 107 5.47 -2.50 0.08
CA ASP A 107 4.35 -3.01 -0.70
C ASP A 107 4.79 -4.18 -1.61
N LEU A 108 3.88 -5.12 -1.88
CA LEU A 108 4.05 -6.37 -2.65
C LEU A 108 4.78 -7.48 -1.88
N LEU A 109 6.10 -7.39 -1.72
CA LEU A 109 6.92 -8.32 -0.93
C LEU A 109 6.84 -9.80 -1.36
N THR A 110 6.58 -10.06 -2.65
CA THR A 110 6.45 -11.40 -3.24
C THR A 110 7.70 -12.28 -3.02
N GLN A 111 8.89 -11.67 -3.00
CA GLN A 111 10.17 -12.36 -2.81
C GLN A 111 10.84 -12.04 -1.47
N ALA A 112 10.09 -11.50 -0.51
CA ALA A 112 10.62 -11.24 0.82
C ALA A 112 10.98 -12.57 1.53
N ASN A 113 12.08 -12.56 2.28
CA ASN A 113 12.52 -13.69 3.10
C ASN A 113 12.42 -13.41 4.61
N ASP A 114 12.80 -14.36 5.46
CA ASP A 114 12.71 -14.23 6.92
C ASP A 114 13.53 -13.06 7.49
N ASP A 115 14.65 -12.69 6.88
CA ASP A 115 15.45 -11.53 7.30
C ASP A 115 14.77 -10.21 6.94
N ASP A 116 14.15 -10.14 5.76
CA ASP A 116 13.32 -9.01 5.32
C ASP A 116 12.15 -8.81 6.29
N ILE A 117 11.42 -9.89 6.58
CA ILE A 117 10.26 -9.88 7.46
C ILE A 117 10.64 -9.41 8.88
N LYS A 118 11.75 -9.92 9.43
CA LYS A 118 12.26 -9.47 10.74
C LYS A 118 12.61 -7.99 10.75
N ALA A 119 13.24 -7.49 9.69
CA ALA A 119 13.61 -6.08 9.59
C ALA A 119 12.35 -5.19 9.57
N LEU A 120 11.34 -5.56 8.78
CA LEU A 120 10.07 -4.83 8.72
C LEU A 120 9.33 -4.85 10.07
N ALA A 121 9.29 -6.01 10.73
CA ALA A 121 8.68 -6.16 12.05
C ALA A 121 9.37 -5.26 13.09
N HIS A 122 10.70 -5.30 13.14
CA HIS A 122 11.48 -4.50 14.08
C HIS A 122 11.30 -3.00 13.86
N ALA A 123 11.27 -2.56 12.60
CA ALA A 123 11.12 -1.16 12.23
C ALA A 123 9.67 -0.65 12.30
N GLY A 124 8.69 -1.52 12.54
CA GLY A 124 7.27 -1.16 12.52
C GLY A 124 6.77 -0.74 11.14
N VAL A 125 7.35 -1.28 10.07
CA VAL A 125 6.91 -1.04 8.69
C VAL A 125 5.74 -1.97 8.39
N THR A 126 4.65 -1.41 7.87
CA THR A 126 3.48 -2.20 7.46
C THR A 126 3.78 -2.92 6.14
N ALA A 127 3.48 -4.22 6.04
CA ALA A 127 3.55 -4.96 4.79
C ALA A 127 2.21 -4.85 4.04
N THR A 128 2.18 -4.12 2.92
CA THR A 128 0.98 -4.06 2.07
C THR A 128 1.04 -5.15 1.02
N VAL A 129 0.13 -6.09 1.06
CA VAL A 129 0.09 -7.22 0.11
C VAL A 129 -1.13 -7.12 -0.79
N CYS A 130 -0.92 -7.47 -2.07
CA CYS A 130 -1.89 -7.25 -3.12
C CYS A 130 -2.15 -8.58 -3.85
N PRO A 131 -3.21 -9.33 -3.50
CA PRO A 131 -3.43 -10.65 -4.07
C PRO A 131 -3.66 -10.60 -5.60
N GLY A 132 -4.24 -9.50 -6.10
CA GLY A 132 -4.40 -9.28 -7.54
C GLY A 132 -3.06 -9.20 -8.30
N SER A 133 -2.04 -8.60 -7.70
CA SER A 133 -0.69 -8.55 -8.27
C SER A 133 -0.01 -9.93 -8.20
N SER A 134 -0.22 -10.68 -7.12
CA SER A 134 0.25 -12.06 -6.99
C SER A 134 -0.38 -13.00 -8.02
N LEU A 135 -1.67 -12.84 -8.34
CA LEU A 135 -2.35 -13.63 -9.38
C LEU A 135 -1.75 -13.42 -10.78
N ASN A 136 -1.23 -12.22 -11.05
CA ASN A 136 -0.60 -11.89 -12.33
C ASN A 136 0.91 -12.17 -12.33
N SER A 137 1.45 -12.75 -11.26
CA SER A 137 2.84 -13.18 -11.17
C SER A 137 2.96 -14.67 -11.43
N SER A 138 4.07 -15.09 -12.06
CA SER A 138 4.45 -16.51 -12.15
C SER A 138 5.13 -17.03 -10.88
N ARG A 139 5.40 -16.15 -9.90
CA ARG A 139 6.05 -16.48 -8.65
C ARG A 139 5.04 -16.94 -7.60
N ALA A 140 5.55 -17.61 -6.56
CA ALA A 140 4.74 -17.94 -5.41
C ALA A 140 4.16 -16.66 -4.76
N PRO A 141 2.95 -16.71 -4.17
CA PRO A 141 2.39 -15.60 -3.43
C PRO A 141 3.31 -15.13 -2.29
N ALA A 142 3.21 -13.85 -1.90
CA ALA A 142 3.97 -13.30 -0.78
C ALA A 142 3.79 -14.13 0.51
N PRO A 143 4.82 -14.27 1.36
CA PRO A 143 4.79 -15.11 2.57
C PRO A 143 4.02 -14.45 3.73
N VAL A 144 2.76 -14.08 3.49
CA VAL A 144 1.93 -13.28 4.42
C VAL A 144 1.71 -13.95 5.77
N ARG A 145 1.48 -15.28 5.80
CA ARG A 145 1.37 -16.02 7.06
C ARG A 145 2.63 -15.86 7.90
N GLN A 146 3.81 -15.98 7.29
CA GLN A 146 5.08 -15.78 7.99
C GLN A 146 5.24 -14.34 8.47
N MET A 147 4.79 -13.35 7.70
CA MET A 147 4.79 -11.94 8.14
C MET A 147 3.97 -11.76 9.42
N LEU A 148 2.75 -12.28 9.48
CA LEU A 148 1.89 -12.22 10.66
C LEU A 148 2.52 -12.95 11.85
N ASP A 149 3.04 -14.16 11.65
CA ASP A 149 3.65 -14.97 12.70
C ASP A 149 4.91 -14.31 13.30
N ARG A 150 5.54 -13.40 12.53
CA ARG A 150 6.69 -12.59 12.97
C ARG A 150 6.30 -11.21 13.53
N GLY A 151 5.00 -10.92 13.63
CA GLY A 151 4.50 -9.67 14.19
C GLY A 151 4.53 -8.48 13.24
N VAL A 152 4.70 -8.69 11.93
CA VAL A 152 4.54 -7.63 10.94
C VAL A 152 3.06 -7.24 10.86
N THR A 153 2.78 -5.94 10.87
CA THR A 153 1.43 -5.46 10.54
C THR A 153 1.19 -5.63 9.05
N VAL A 154 0.13 -6.33 8.67
CA VAL A 154 -0.24 -6.56 7.27
C VAL A 154 -1.39 -5.65 6.86
N ALA A 155 -1.30 -5.05 5.68
CA ALA A 155 -2.35 -4.30 5.01
C ALA A 155 -2.70 -4.97 3.66
N LEU A 156 -3.92 -4.74 3.17
CA LEU A 156 -4.35 -5.21 1.84
C LEU A 156 -4.52 -4.06 0.87
N GLY A 157 -4.07 -4.24 -0.37
CA GLY A 157 -4.30 -3.32 -1.48
C GLY A 157 -4.92 -4.03 -2.68
N THR A 158 -5.72 -3.31 -3.46
CA THR A 158 -6.14 -3.79 -4.79
C THR A 158 -5.00 -3.78 -5.80
N ASP A 159 -4.04 -2.87 -5.60
CA ASP A 159 -3.02 -2.49 -6.59
C ASP A 159 -3.63 -2.17 -7.97
N HIS A 160 -4.78 -1.49 -7.97
CA HIS A 160 -5.45 -1.14 -9.22
C HIS A 160 -4.56 -0.29 -10.11
N ASN A 161 -4.13 -0.83 -11.24
CA ASN A 161 -3.28 -0.15 -12.21
C ASN A 161 -3.47 -0.75 -13.62
N PRO A 162 -3.24 0.03 -14.69
CA PRO A 162 -3.53 -0.42 -16.05
C PRO A 162 -2.56 -1.49 -16.58
N GLY A 163 -1.42 -1.70 -15.94
CA GLY A 163 -0.37 -2.60 -16.42
C GLY A 163 -0.49 -4.03 -15.88
N GLN A 164 -0.93 -4.18 -14.63
CA GLN A 164 -0.87 -5.45 -13.91
C GLN A 164 -2.20 -5.88 -13.31
N CYS A 165 -2.92 -5.01 -12.60
CA CYS A 165 -4.11 -5.43 -11.85
C CYS A 165 -5.33 -4.53 -12.09
N GLY A 166 -6.37 -5.11 -12.68
CA GLY A 166 -7.66 -4.43 -12.91
C GLY A 166 -8.65 -4.51 -11.74
N ILE A 167 -8.29 -5.09 -10.59
CA ILE A 167 -9.23 -5.26 -9.47
C ILE A 167 -9.57 -3.90 -8.86
N THR A 168 -10.86 -3.59 -8.75
CA THR A 168 -11.38 -2.40 -8.06
C THR A 168 -12.22 -2.76 -6.83
N SER A 169 -12.36 -4.05 -6.51
CA SER A 169 -13.21 -4.56 -5.43
C SER A 169 -12.38 -4.99 -4.22
N MET A 170 -12.51 -4.27 -3.10
CA MET A 170 -11.91 -4.68 -1.82
C MET A 170 -12.49 -5.98 -1.26
N PRO A 171 -13.80 -6.28 -1.35
CA PRO A 171 -14.32 -7.60 -0.95
C PRO A 171 -13.65 -8.76 -1.70
N LEU A 172 -13.39 -8.60 -3.00
CA LEU A 172 -12.64 -9.58 -3.78
C LEU A 172 -11.20 -9.71 -3.25
N VAL A 173 -10.51 -8.61 -2.96
CA VAL A 173 -9.17 -8.62 -2.35
C VAL A 173 -9.15 -9.37 -1.03
N ILE A 174 -10.15 -9.16 -0.17
CA ILE A 174 -10.26 -9.85 1.12
C ILE A 174 -10.43 -11.36 0.90
N GLY A 175 -11.36 -11.76 0.04
CA GLY A 175 -11.59 -13.18 -0.27
C GLY A 175 -10.37 -13.88 -0.89
N LEU A 176 -9.68 -13.21 -1.81
CA LEU A 176 -8.44 -13.74 -2.38
C LEU A 176 -7.32 -13.85 -1.34
N SER A 177 -7.25 -12.92 -0.37
CA SER A 177 -6.25 -12.99 0.69
C SER A 177 -6.50 -14.18 1.64
N VAL A 178 -7.77 -14.53 1.88
CA VAL A 178 -8.11 -15.78 2.59
C VAL A 178 -7.63 -17.00 1.78
N ALA A 179 -7.94 -17.04 0.49
CA ALA A 179 -7.64 -18.18 -0.37
C ALA A 179 -6.16 -18.38 -0.68
N MET A 180 -5.40 -17.29 -0.90
CA MET A 180 -4.03 -17.34 -1.43
C MET A 180 -2.96 -17.13 -0.35
N PHE A 181 -3.27 -16.33 0.67
CA PHE A 181 -2.30 -15.93 1.69
C PHE A 181 -2.49 -16.67 3.01
N GLY A 182 -3.48 -17.56 3.09
CA GLY A 182 -3.78 -18.36 4.27
C GLY A 182 -4.28 -17.52 5.45
N LEU A 183 -4.88 -16.36 5.20
CA LEU A 183 -5.50 -15.52 6.22
C LEU A 183 -6.85 -16.13 6.64
N SER A 184 -7.18 -16.03 7.93
CA SER A 184 -8.57 -16.10 8.35
C SER A 184 -9.35 -14.87 7.87
N VAL A 185 -10.67 -14.97 7.82
CA VAL A 185 -11.54 -13.83 7.48
C VAL A 185 -11.29 -12.64 8.40
N THR A 186 -11.15 -12.88 9.71
CA THR A 186 -10.88 -11.84 10.70
C THR A 186 -9.53 -11.17 10.47
N GLU A 187 -8.47 -11.93 10.17
CA GLU A 187 -7.16 -11.36 9.84
C GLU A 187 -7.21 -10.52 8.55
N ALA A 188 -7.89 -11.02 7.52
CA ALA A 188 -8.04 -10.28 6.26
C ALA A 188 -8.85 -8.98 6.43
N LEU A 189 -9.91 -8.98 7.24
CA LEU A 189 -10.67 -7.77 7.57
C LEU A 189 -9.85 -6.79 8.39
N ARG A 190 -9.05 -7.26 9.36
CA ARG A 190 -8.12 -6.40 10.11
C ARG A 190 -7.07 -5.79 9.20
N ALA A 191 -6.53 -6.56 8.26
CA ALA A 191 -5.56 -6.06 7.28
C ALA A 191 -6.18 -5.02 6.33
N ALA A 192 -7.43 -5.22 5.90
CA ALA A 192 -8.17 -4.26 5.06
C ALA A 192 -8.64 -3.00 5.80
N THR A 193 -8.56 -2.96 7.12
CA THR A 193 -9.05 -1.84 7.95
C THR A 193 -7.92 -1.21 8.78
N LEU A 194 -7.61 -1.80 9.94
CA LEU A 194 -6.49 -1.38 10.81
C LEU A 194 -5.15 -1.42 10.07
N GLY A 195 -4.91 -2.44 9.26
CA GLY A 195 -3.71 -2.56 8.44
C GLY A 195 -3.58 -1.41 7.44
N GLY A 196 -4.66 -1.11 6.71
CA GLY A 196 -4.71 0.05 5.80
C GLY A 196 -4.46 1.38 6.52
N ALA A 197 -5.05 1.60 7.69
CA ALA A 197 -4.79 2.79 8.50
C ALA A 197 -3.32 2.88 8.95
N ALA A 198 -2.72 1.76 9.36
CA ALA A 198 -1.30 1.67 9.72
C ALA A 198 -0.37 1.97 8.54
N ALA A 199 -0.67 1.41 7.35
CA ALA A 199 0.11 1.65 6.12
C ALA A 199 0.11 3.13 5.71
N LEU A 200 -0.97 3.86 5.99
CA LEU A 200 -1.07 5.31 5.72
C LEU A 200 -0.56 6.18 6.88
N ARG A 201 -0.20 5.57 8.02
CA ARG A 201 0.11 6.22 9.31
C ARG A 201 -0.97 7.21 9.74
N VAL A 202 -2.21 6.74 9.80
CA VAL A 202 -3.36 7.48 10.32
C VAL A 202 -3.98 6.73 11.50
N GLY A 203 -4.37 7.47 12.54
CA GLY A 203 -4.91 6.90 13.79
C GLY A 203 -6.39 7.21 14.04
N ASP A 204 -7.04 7.87 13.10
CA ASP A 204 -8.43 8.36 13.22
C ASP A 204 -9.44 7.44 12.52
N ARG A 205 -9.03 6.30 11.97
CA ARG A 205 -9.88 5.39 11.18
C ARG A 205 -9.38 3.95 11.24
N GLY A 206 -10.16 3.04 10.63
CA GLY A 206 -9.86 1.61 10.58
C GLY A 206 -10.48 0.79 11.71
N SER A 207 -11.19 1.43 12.65
CA SER A 207 -11.96 0.76 13.71
C SER A 207 -13.21 1.54 14.08
N LEU A 208 -14.24 0.83 14.54
CA LEU A 208 -15.44 1.43 15.11
C LEU A 208 -15.27 1.60 16.63
N ALA A 209 -14.84 2.78 17.06
CA ALA A 209 -14.63 3.11 18.46
C ALA A 209 -14.87 4.62 18.71
N PRO A 210 -15.21 5.04 19.94
CA PRO A 210 -15.31 6.45 20.28
C PRO A 210 -14.04 7.23 19.92
N GLY A 211 -14.19 8.37 19.27
CA GLY A 211 -13.08 9.22 18.81
C GLY A 211 -12.57 8.91 17.39
N MET A 212 -13.02 7.83 16.76
CA MET A 212 -12.71 7.52 15.36
C MET A 212 -13.68 8.20 14.38
N LEU A 213 -13.23 8.39 13.14
CA LEU A 213 -14.09 8.78 12.03
C LEU A 213 -15.21 7.75 11.85
N ALA A 214 -16.44 8.24 11.70
CA ALA A 214 -17.60 7.44 11.35
C ALA A 214 -17.61 7.10 9.84
N ASP A 215 -16.52 6.50 9.36
CA ASP A 215 -16.38 5.94 8.03
C ASP A 215 -16.75 4.44 8.13
N ILE A 216 -17.97 4.07 7.70
CA ILE A 216 -18.61 2.78 8.01
C ILE A 216 -19.20 2.17 6.74
N VAL A 217 -19.17 0.84 6.62
CA VAL A 217 -19.88 0.12 5.56
C VAL A 217 -20.80 -0.91 6.19
N LEU A 218 -22.07 -0.91 5.80
CA LEU A 218 -23.03 -1.97 6.07
C LEU A 218 -23.03 -2.92 4.86
N TRP A 219 -22.68 -4.18 5.09
CA TRP A 219 -22.61 -5.21 4.06
C TRP A 219 -23.90 -6.03 3.98
N ASP A 220 -24.20 -6.55 2.80
CA ASP A 220 -25.30 -7.49 2.54
C ASP A 220 -24.88 -8.91 2.96
N ALA A 221 -24.71 -9.11 4.28
CA ALA A 221 -24.26 -10.38 4.86
C ALA A 221 -24.75 -10.56 6.29
N ASP A 222 -25.08 -11.82 6.64
CA ASP A 222 -25.45 -12.21 8.01
C ASP A 222 -24.24 -12.47 8.92
N HIS A 223 -23.07 -12.74 8.34
CA HIS A 223 -21.83 -13.08 9.05
C HIS A 223 -20.59 -12.66 8.25
N GLU A 224 -19.49 -12.29 8.92
CA GLU A 224 -18.25 -11.86 8.24
C GLU A 224 -17.66 -12.92 7.31
N GLY A 225 -17.97 -14.20 7.58
CA GLY A 225 -17.59 -15.35 6.76
C GLY A 225 -17.99 -15.21 5.28
N ALA A 226 -18.97 -14.37 4.96
CA ALA A 226 -19.33 -14.03 3.59
C ALA A 226 -18.13 -13.54 2.75
N PHE A 227 -17.19 -12.81 3.36
CA PHE A 227 -15.99 -12.32 2.65
C PHE A 227 -15.10 -13.44 2.09
N ALA A 228 -15.16 -14.67 2.62
CA ALA A 228 -14.34 -15.77 2.13
C ALA A 228 -14.86 -16.38 0.81
N TRP A 229 -16.14 -16.23 0.49
CA TRP A 229 -16.78 -16.95 -0.63
C TRP A 229 -17.63 -16.07 -1.55
N ALA A 230 -18.22 -14.99 -1.03
CA ALA A 230 -19.00 -14.03 -1.81
C ALA A 230 -18.08 -12.97 -2.41
N PHE A 231 -17.33 -13.32 -3.47
CA PHE A 231 -16.35 -12.44 -4.11
C PHE A 231 -16.90 -11.09 -4.62
N GLY A 232 -18.21 -10.98 -4.82
CA GLY A 232 -18.92 -9.76 -5.19
C GLY A 232 -19.77 -9.17 -4.07
N LEU A 233 -19.36 -9.30 -2.81
CA LEU A 233 -20.15 -8.85 -1.66
C LEU A 233 -20.55 -7.38 -1.80
N ARG A 234 -21.84 -7.11 -1.69
CA ARG A 234 -22.44 -5.79 -1.95
C ARG A 234 -22.50 -4.96 -0.67
N ALA A 235 -22.09 -3.70 -0.77
CA ALA A 235 -22.38 -2.71 0.26
C ALA A 235 -23.86 -2.29 0.17
N LEU A 236 -24.59 -2.42 1.28
CA LEU A 236 -25.96 -1.91 1.40
C LEU A 236 -25.98 -0.40 1.65
N ARG A 237 -25.00 0.09 2.43
CA ARG A 237 -24.84 1.50 2.75
C ARG A 237 -23.41 1.81 3.14
N VAL A 238 -22.96 2.99 2.74
CA VAL A 238 -21.64 3.53 3.11
C VAL A 238 -21.86 4.87 3.81
N TRP A 239 -21.13 5.10 4.89
CA TRP A 239 -21.05 6.39 5.57
C TRP A 239 -19.62 6.90 5.50
N ARG A 240 -19.45 8.20 5.22
CA ARG A 240 -18.19 8.93 5.31
C ARG A 240 -18.37 10.07 6.30
N GLY A 241 -17.65 10.05 7.41
CA GLY A 241 -17.79 11.01 8.50
C GLY A 241 -19.19 11.06 9.10
N GLY A 242 -19.90 9.93 9.12
CA GLY A 242 -21.28 9.81 9.60
C GLY A 242 -22.35 10.23 8.59
N VAL A 243 -21.97 10.71 7.40
CA VAL A 243 -22.89 11.09 6.34
C VAL A 243 -23.04 9.93 5.34
N PRO A 244 -24.27 9.47 5.03
CA PRO A 244 -24.50 8.46 4.01
C PRO A 244 -24.00 8.92 2.64
N VAL A 245 -23.30 8.05 1.92
CA VAL A 245 -22.88 8.25 0.52
C VAL A 245 -23.44 7.12 -0.35
N GLN A 246 -23.61 7.38 -1.65
CA GLN A 246 -23.98 6.32 -2.58
C GLN A 246 -22.81 5.32 -2.69
N PRO A 247 -23.07 4.00 -2.52
CA PRO A 247 -22.07 2.97 -2.71
C PRO A 247 -21.66 2.79 -4.17
#